data_AF-A0A128FL78-F1
#
_entry.id   AF-A0A128FL78-F1
#
_cell.length_a   1.000
_cell.length_b   1.000
_cell.length_c   1.000
_cell.angle_alpha   90.00
_cell.angle_beta   90.00
_cell.angle_gamma   90.00
#
_symmetry.space_group_name_H-M   'P 1'
#
loop_
_entity.id
_entity.type
_entity.pdbx_description
1 polymer ?
#
loop_
_entity_poly.entity_id
_entity_poly.type
_entity_poly.pdbx_seq_one_letter_code
_entity_poly.pdbx_strand_id
1 'polypeptide(L)' 'MNKYRVKNNEHTAVLIGKDGTEKARWRQGFDIDEMVQIIDEMPMRKAEIRERGLRCSI' A
#
# COMPACT_ATOMS: atom_id res chain seq x y z
N MET A 1 19.84 -15.81 -2.01
CA MET A 1 19.23 -14.90 -1.00
C MET A 1 17.89 -14.42 -1.54
N ASN A 2 16.78 -15.08 -1.16
CA ASN A 2 15.45 -14.79 -1.72
C ASN A 2 14.69 -13.87 -0.75
N LYS A 3 14.93 -12.56 -0.85
CA LYS A 3 14.39 -11.53 0.06
C LYS A 3 12.86 -11.59 0.20
N TYR A 4 12.17 -12.05 -0.84
CA TYR A 4 10.71 -12.15 -0.86
C TYR A 4 10.16 -13.58 -0.89
N ARG A 5 10.99 -14.64 -0.83
CA ARG A 5 10.55 -16.06 -0.82
C ARG A 5 9.32 -16.37 -1.71
N VAL A 6 9.32 -15.89 -2.95
CA VAL A 6 8.24 -16.21 -3.91
C VAL A 6 8.52 -17.58 -4.50
N LYS A 7 7.53 -18.49 -4.44
CA LYS A 7 7.64 -19.80 -5.09
C LYS A 7 7.43 -19.62 -6.59
N ASN A 8 8.14 -20.44 -7.38
CA ASN A 8 7.93 -20.48 -8.83
C ASN A 8 6.47 -20.90 -9.07
N ASN A 9 5.74 -20.15 -9.90
CA ASN A 9 4.30 -20.28 -10.17
C ASN A 9 3.31 -19.57 -9.22
N GLU A 10 3.75 -18.74 -8.26
CA GLU A 10 2.87 -17.89 -7.43
C GLU A 10 3.05 -16.40 -7.77
N HIS A 11 1.95 -15.70 -8.04
CA HIS A 11 1.93 -14.24 -8.15
C HIS A 11 1.79 -13.65 -6.74
N THR A 12 2.90 -13.12 -6.21
CA THR A 12 2.89 -12.42 -4.92
C THR A 12 2.97 -10.91 -5.14
N ALA A 13 1.97 -10.18 -4.63
CA ALA A 13 2.02 -8.73 -4.54
C ALA A 13 2.44 -8.32 -3.12
N VAL A 14 3.27 -7.28 -3.02
CA VAL A 14 3.73 -6.74 -1.73
C VAL A 14 3.56 -5.23 -1.76
N LEU A 15 2.79 -4.70 -0.81
CA LEU A 15 2.63 -3.27 -0.61
C LEU A 15 3.69 -2.78 0.35
N ILE A 16 4.61 -1.96 -0.14
CA ILE A 16 5.64 -1.30 0.66
C ILE A 16 5.23 0.14 0.89
N GLY A 17 5.15 0.56 2.16
CA GLY A 17 4.84 1.94 2.50
C GLY A 17 6.01 2.88 2.18
N LYS A 18 5.73 4.19 2.17
CA LYS A 18 6.75 5.25 2.02
C LYS A 18 7.90 5.15 3.07
N ASP A 19 7.59 4.56 4.22
CA ASP A 19 8.51 4.29 5.33
C ASP A 19 9.46 3.09 5.07
N GLY A 20 9.30 2.38 3.95
CA GLY A 20 10.09 1.20 3.61
C GLY A 20 9.65 -0.08 4.31
N THR A 21 8.60 -0.02 5.14
CA THR A 21 8.00 -1.17 5.83
C THR A 21 6.98 -1.88 4.95
N GLU A 22 6.97 -3.22 5.01
CA GLU A 22 5.93 -4.06 4.38
C GLU A 22 4.60 -3.83 5.10
N LYS A 23 3.57 -3.44 4.34
CA LYS A 23 2.24 -3.11 4.86
C LYS A 23 1.21 -4.18 4.57
N ALA A 24 1.31 -4.82 3.41
CA ALA A 24 0.45 -5.92 3.03
C ALA A 24 1.17 -6.83 2.05
N ARG A 25 0.77 -8.10 2.05
CA ARG A 25 1.35 -9.12 1.19
C ARG A 25 0.27 -10.10 0.77
N TRP A 26 0.05 -10.21 -0.53
CA TRP A 26 -0.91 -11.11 -1.13
C TRP A 26 -0.17 -12.20 -1.89
N ARG A 27 -0.51 -13.46 -1.64
CA ARG A 27 0.11 -14.63 -2.30
C ARG A 27 -0.68 -15.13 -3.52
N GLN A 28 -1.82 -14.52 -3.76
CA GLN A 28 -2.80 -14.83 -4.79
C GLN A 28 -3.41 -13.51 -5.29
N GLY A 29 -4.19 -13.54 -6.37
CA GLY A 29 -4.81 -12.34 -6.95
C GLY A 29 -5.42 -11.43 -5.88
N PHE A 30 -5.07 -10.15 -5.94
CA PHE A 30 -5.54 -9.13 -5.01
C PHE A 30 -6.40 -8.12 -5.78
N ASP A 31 -7.43 -7.60 -5.13
CA ASP A 31 -8.24 -6.56 -5.73
C ASP A 31 -7.58 -5.19 -5.56
N ILE A 32 -7.70 -4.34 -6.58
CA ILE A 32 -7.13 -2.99 -6.55
C ILE A 32 -7.85 -2.15 -5.49
N ASP A 33 -9.16 -2.34 -5.31
CA ASP A 33 -9.96 -1.65 -4.31
C ASP A 33 -9.47 -1.99 -2.89
N GLU A 34 -9.26 -3.29 -2.59
CA GLU A 34 -8.70 -3.70 -1.30
C GLU A 34 -7.33 -3.07 -1.02
N MET A 35 -6.46 -3.01 -2.04
CA MET A 35 -5.18 -2.32 -1.92
C MET A 35 -5.36 -0.83 -1.61
N VAL A 36 -6.28 -0.15 -2.30
CA VAL A 36 -6.56 1.27 -2.10
C VAL A 36 -7.15 1.54 -0.72
N GLN A 37 -8.06 0.69 -0.22
CA GLN A 37 -8.61 0.76 1.13
C GLN A 37 -7.49 0.68 2.18
N ILE A 38 -6.60 -0.31 2.06
CA ILE A 38 -5.46 -0.47 2.98
C ILE A 38 -4.55 0.76 2.95
N ILE A 39 -4.35 1.37 1.78
CA ILE A 39 -3.57 2.60 1.62
C ILE A 39 -4.28 3.81 2.25
N ASP A 40 -5.60 3.94 2.10
CA ASP A 40 -6.40 5.02 2.67
C ASP A 40 -6.46 4.97 4.20
N GLU A 41 -6.51 3.77 4.77
CA GLU A 41 -6.49 3.58 6.21
C GLU A 41 -5.16 4.04 6.86
N MET A 42 -4.08 4.15 6.08
CA MET A 42 -2.76 4.50 6.60
C MET A 42 -2.70 5.95 7.11
N PRO A 43 -2.07 6.18 8.28
CA PRO A 43 -2.05 7.49 8.93
C PRO A 43 -1.36 8.57 8.08
N MET A 44 -0.31 8.21 7.33
CA MET A 44 0.35 9.14 6.41
C MET A 44 -0.58 9.58 5.27
N ARG A 45 -1.41 8.68 4.74
CA ARG A 45 -2.35 9.04 3.67
C ARG A 45 -3.46 9.94 4.17
N LYS A 46 -3.99 9.67 5.36
CA LYS A 46 -4.95 10.55 6.04
C LYS A 46 -4.38 11.95 6.27
N ALA A 47 -3.09 12.06 6.63
CA ALA A 47 -2.41 13.35 6.74
C ALA A 47 -2.32 14.07 5.38
N GLU A 48 -1.92 13.39 4.31
CA GLU A 48 -1.87 13.99 2.96
C GLU A 48 -3.26 14.47 2.48
N ILE A 49 -4.32 13.70 2.72
CA ILE A 49 -5.69 14.10 2.37
C ILE A 49 -6.09 15.37 3.12
N ARG A 50 -5.80 15.41 4.43
CA ARG A 50 -6.04 16.60 5.27
C ARG A 50 -5.24 17.81 4.77
N GLU A 51 -3.98 17.64 4.38
CA GLU A 51 -3.15 18.70 3.83
C GLU A 51 -3.59 19.16 2.43
N ARG A 52 -4.06 18.24 1.57
CA ARG A 52 -4.61 18.56 0.25
C ARG A 52 -5.92 19.33 0.35
N GLY A 53 -6.78 19.02 1.32
CA GLY A 53 -8.02 19.77 1.58
C GLY A 53 -7.80 21.23 1.98
N LEU A 54 -6.62 21.57 2.51
CA LEU A 54 -6.25 22.93 2.89
C LEU A 54 -5.81 23.80 1.69
N ARG A 55 -5.56 23.23 0.51
CA ARG A 55 -5.14 24.00 -0.67
C ARG A 55 -6.28 24.74 -1.38
N CYS A 56 -7.53 24.58 -0.96
CA CYS A 56 -8.65 25.43 -1.39
C CYS A 56 -8.87 26.56 -0.37
N SER A 57 -7.91 27.47 -0.27
CA SER A 57 -8.03 28.74 0.47
C SER A 57 -7.03 29.74 -0.12
N ILE A 58 -7.09 29.95 -1.45
CA ILE A 58 -6.47 31.08 -2.16
C ILE A 58 -7.50 31.62 -3.13
#